data_AF-A0A6V9ZPF4-F1
#
_entry.id   AF-A0A6V9ZPF4-F1
#
_cell.length_a   1.000
_cell.length_b   1.000
_cell.length_c   1.000
_cell.angle_alpha   90.00
_cell.angle_beta   90.00
_cell.angle_gamma   90.00
#
_symmetry.space_group_name_H-M   'P 1'
#
loop_
_entity.id
_entity.type
_entity.pdbx_description
1 polymer ?
#
loop_
_entity_poly.entity_id
_entity_poly.type
_entity_poly.pdbx_seq_one_letter_code
_entity_poly.pdbx_strand_id
1 'polypeptide(L)'
;AKIIHDPRLTWNTEAVVTAAGGTPVMSKTGHAFIKERMRTEDAIYGGEMSAHHYFRDFAYCDSGMIPWLLVAELVCLKGQSLGELVRDRMAAFPASGEINSRLAEPAEAITRVEAHFAEEAQAVDRTDGLSMSFPDWRFNLRSSNTEPVVRLNVESRGDIPLMEARTRTLLALLNQ
;
A
#
# COMPACT_ATOMS: atom_id res chain seq x y z
N ALA A 1 15.54 -11.47 -5.98
CA ALA A 1 15.76 -10.01 -6.20
C ALA A 1 14.95 -9.21 -5.18
N LYS A 2 15.40 -8.01 -4.80
CA LYS A 2 14.66 -7.16 -3.86
C LYS A 2 13.67 -6.24 -4.60
N ILE A 3 12.50 -6.04 -4.00
CA ILE A 3 11.39 -5.25 -4.55
C ILE A 3 10.95 -4.23 -3.51
N ILE A 4 11.05 -2.94 -3.84
CA ILE A 4 10.64 -1.87 -2.93
C ILE A 4 9.14 -1.61 -3.05
N HIS A 5 8.45 -1.43 -1.93
CA HIS A 5 7.05 -1.02 -1.89
C HIS A 5 6.78 0.00 -0.79
N ASP A 6 5.70 0.77 -0.95
CA ASP A 6 5.21 1.69 0.08
C ASP A 6 4.41 0.95 1.17
N PRO A 7 4.09 1.59 2.31
CA PRO A 7 3.42 0.95 3.44
C PRO A 7 1.88 1.10 3.39
N ARG A 8 1.30 1.68 2.34
CA ARG A 8 -0.15 1.99 2.29
C ARG A 8 -0.98 0.71 2.15
N LEU A 9 -0.64 -0.13 1.18
CA LEU A 9 -1.21 -1.46 0.94
C LEU A 9 -0.06 -2.43 0.68
N THR A 10 0.14 -3.42 1.55
CA THR A 10 1.39 -4.18 1.61
C THR A 10 1.20 -5.67 1.36
N TRP A 11 0.14 -6.28 1.88
CA TRP A 11 0.06 -7.75 1.93
C TRP A 11 0.02 -8.40 0.55
N ASN A 12 -0.68 -7.80 -0.41
CA ASN A 12 -0.69 -8.33 -1.77
C ASN A 12 0.73 -8.33 -2.39
N THR A 13 1.46 -7.23 -2.23
CA THR A 13 2.81 -7.06 -2.76
C THR A 13 3.78 -8.05 -2.09
N GLU A 14 3.77 -8.11 -0.76
CA GLU A 14 4.60 -9.05 0.01
C GLU A 14 4.35 -10.50 -0.42
N ALA A 15 3.08 -10.89 -0.57
CA ALA A 15 2.71 -12.24 -0.98
C ALA A 15 3.16 -12.57 -2.42
N VAL A 16 2.94 -11.67 -3.39
CA VAL A 16 3.36 -11.91 -4.79
C VAL A 16 4.89 -11.96 -4.90
N VAL A 17 5.58 -11.02 -4.27
CA VAL A 17 7.05 -10.94 -4.32
C VAL A 17 7.67 -12.19 -3.68
N THR A 18 7.18 -12.60 -2.51
CA THR A 18 7.69 -13.79 -1.81
C THR A 18 7.40 -15.06 -2.60
N ALA A 19 6.20 -15.22 -3.16
CA ALA A 19 5.84 -16.38 -3.98
C ALA A 19 6.68 -16.48 -5.27
N ALA A 20 7.16 -15.35 -5.80
CA ALA A 20 8.06 -15.31 -6.95
C ALA A 20 9.56 -15.48 -6.58
N GLY A 21 9.89 -15.76 -5.31
CA GLY A 21 11.27 -15.90 -4.83
C GLY A 21 12.02 -14.57 -4.66
N GLY A 22 11.30 -13.45 -4.62
CA GLY A 22 11.83 -12.13 -4.31
C GLY A 22 11.83 -11.81 -2.82
N THR A 23 12.36 -10.65 -2.48
CA THR A 23 12.34 -10.10 -1.11
C THR A 23 11.62 -8.76 -1.12
N PRO A 24 10.42 -8.63 -0.52
CA PRO A 24 9.77 -7.34 -0.38
C PRO A 24 10.53 -6.48 0.64
N VAL A 25 10.74 -5.21 0.32
CA VAL A 25 11.41 -4.26 1.20
C VAL A 25 10.55 -3.01 1.29
N MET A 26 10.02 -2.73 2.48
CA MET A 26 9.21 -1.55 2.72
C MET A 26 10.07 -0.29 2.71
N SER A 27 9.53 0.78 2.12
CA SER A 27 10.07 2.14 2.17
C SER A 27 8.95 3.12 2.49
N LYS A 28 9.30 4.28 3.06
CA LYS A 28 8.38 5.42 3.15
C LYS A 28 7.88 5.81 1.75
N THR A 29 6.62 6.22 1.64
CA THR A 29 6.02 6.69 0.37
C THR A 29 6.72 7.96 -0.11
N GLY A 30 6.92 8.09 -1.41
CA GLY A 30 7.45 9.28 -2.08
C GLY A 30 8.66 8.95 -2.94
N HIS A 31 8.71 9.57 -4.12
CA HIS A 31 9.73 9.29 -5.14
C HIS A 31 11.17 9.34 -4.63
N ALA A 32 11.51 10.27 -3.74
CA ALA A 32 12.87 10.38 -3.21
C ALA A 32 13.24 9.17 -2.35
N PHE A 33 12.37 8.79 -1.41
CA PHE A 33 12.59 7.68 -0.50
C PHE A 33 12.65 6.34 -1.24
N ILE A 34 11.75 6.12 -2.20
CA ILE A 34 11.78 4.89 -3.01
C ILE A 34 13.09 4.80 -3.80
N LYS A 35 13.49 5.88 -4.49
CA LYS A 35 14.74 5.89 -5.28
C LYS A 35 15.99 5.71 -4.42
N GLU A 36 16.03 6.33 -3.24
CA GLU A 36 17.11 6.16 -2.27
C GLU A 36 17.17 4.72 -1.75
N ARG A 37 16.01 4.15 -1.37
CA ARG A 37 15.94 2.79 -0.86
C ARG A 37 16.30 1.77 -1.94
N MET A 38 15.86 1.96 -3.18
CA MET A 38 16.24 1.07 -4.27
C MET A 38 17.75 1.06 -4.50
N ARG A 39 18.43 2.22 -4.45
CA ARG A 39 19.89 2.29 -4.60
C ARG A 39 20.61 1.62 -3.43
N THR A 40 20.15 1.86 -2.21
CA THR A 40 20.73 1.25 -1.00
C THR A 40 20.61 -0.27 -1.01
N GLU A 41 19.50 -0.78 -1.53
CA GLU A 41 19.19 -2.21 -1.53
C GLU A 41 19.66 -2.94 -2.79
N ASP A 42 20.09 -2.21 -3.82
CA ASP A 42 20.23 -2.70 -5.20
C ASP A 42 18.95 -3.42 -5.70
N ALA A 43 17.79 -2.82 -5.42
CA ALA A 43 16.50 -3.39 -5.76
C ALA A 43 16.20 -3.22 -7.26
N ILE A 44 15.72 -4.28 -7.90
CA ILE A 44 15.48 -4.30 -9.36
C ILE A 44 14.26 -3.48 -9.77
N TYR A 45 13.29 -3.38 -8.86
CA TYR A 45 12.00 -2.73 -9.08
C TYR A 45 11.52 -2.08 -7.78
N GLY A 46 10.87 -0.93 -7.91
CA GLY A 46 10.13 -0.26 -6.84
C GLY A 46 8.75 0.13 -7.35
N GLY A 47 7.73 0.04 -6.50
CA GLY A 47 6.37 0.40 -6.87
C GLY A 47 5.63 1.11 -5.74
N GLU A 48 4.82 2.09 -6.12
CA GLU A 48 3.89 2.79 -5.22
C GLU A 48 2.46 2.58 -5.72
N MET A 49 1.48 2.52 -4.81
CA MET A 49 0.08 2.32 -5.23
C MET A 49 -0.51 3.49 -6.05
N SER A 50 0.18 4.64 -6.06
CA SER A 50 -0.14 5.83 -6.85
C SER A 50 0.36 5.77 -8.30
N ALA A 51 0.55 4.57 -8.84
CA ALA A 51 0.97 4.30 -10.22
C ALA A 51 2.39 4.80 -10.60
N HIS A 52 3.28 4.94 -9.62
CA HIS A 52 4.71 5.17 -9.87
C HIS A 52 5.45 3.83 -9.84
N HIS A 53 6.15 3.53 -10.94
CA HIS A 53 6.86 2.27 -11.15
C HIS A 53 8.32 2.56 -11.53
N TYR A 54 9.25 2.16 -10.68
CA TYR A 54 10.67 2.47 -10.74
C TYR A 54 11.48 1.24 -11.16
N PHE A 55 12.46 1.43 -12.04
CA PHE A 55 13.26 0.34 -12.59
C PHE A 55 14.74 0.62 -12.40
N ARG A 56 15.48 -0.32 -11.82
CA ARG A 56 16.93 -0.18 -11.57
C ARG A 56 17.69 0.24 -12.82
N ASP A 57 17.49 -0.53 -13.89
CA ASP A 57 18.22 -0.38 -15.15
C ASP A 57 17.73 0.83 -15.96
N PHE A 58 16.67 1.51 -15.49
CA PHE A 58 16.24 2.82 -15.95
C PHE A 58 16.72 3.93 -14.99
N ALA A 59 17.99 3.85 -14.57
CA ALA A 59 18.63 4.78 -13.64
C ALA A 59 17.91 4.94 -12.29
N TYR A 60 17.21 3.89 -11.83
CA TYR A 60 16.31 3.93 -10.66
C TYR A 60 15.18 4.96 -10.80
N CYS A 61 14.82 5.36 -12.01
CA CYS A 61 13.74 6.29 -12.25
C CYS A 61 12.42 5.58 -12.54
N ASP A 62 11.35 6.33 -12.31
CA ASP A 62 10.01 5.95 -12.70
C ASP A 62 9.80 6.09 -14.21
N SER A 63 8.99 5.21 -14.78
CA SER A 63 8.60 5.25 -16.19
C SER A 63 7.12 4.93 -16.33
N GLY A 64 6.39 5.77 -17.06
CA GLY A 64 5.04 5.47 -17.50
C GLY A 64 4.97 4.53 -18.71
N MET A 65 6.11 4.22 -19.34
CA MET A 65 6.18 3.42 -20.57
C MET A 65 6.51 1.94 -20.29
N ILE A 66 7.47 1.68 -19.40
CA ILE A 66 7.90 0.31 -19.11
C ILE A 66 6.76 -0.57 -18.53
N PRO A 67 5.91 -0.09 -17.60
CA PRO A 67 4.87 -0.93 -17.00
C PRO A 67 3.89 -1.52 -18.01
N TRP A 68 3.38 -0.71 -18.95
CA TRP A 68 2.41 -1.21 -19.91
C TRP A 68 3.03 -2.18 -20.92
N LEU A 69 4.32 -1.99 -21.28
CA LEU A 69 5.06 -2.94 -22.12
C LEU A 69 5.19 -4.30 -21.44
N LEU A 70 5.58 -4.32 -20.15
CA LEU A 70 5.69 -5.56 -19.36
C LEU A 70 4.33 -6.24 -19.16
N VAL A 71 3.28 -5.48 -18.91
CA VAL A 71 1.92 -6.02 -18.77
C VAL A 71 1.43 -6.61 -20.10
N ALA A 72 1.68 -5.94 -21.23
CA ALA A 72 1.33 -6.45 -22.55
C ALA A 72 2.07 -7.74 -22.88
N GLU A 73 3.38 -7.80 -22.61
CA GLU A 73 4.17 -9.03 -22.73
C GLU A 73 3.61 -10.14 -21.85
N LEU A 74 3.30 -9.86 -20.58
CA LEU A 74 2.74 -10.84 -19.65
C LEU A 74 1.40 -11.40 -20.13
N VAL A 75 0.50 -10.55 -20.63
CA VAL A 75 -0.78 -10.95 -21.23
C VAL A 75 -0.54 -11.89 -22.43
N CYS A 76 0.38 -11.54 -23.33
CA CYS A 76 0.74 -12.38 -24.47
C CYS A 76 1.32 -13.74 -24.04
N LEU A 77 2.23 -13.76 -23.08
CA LEU A 77 2.88 -14.98 -22.60
C LEU A 77 1.94 -15.91 -21.84
N LYS A 78 0.97 -15.35 -21.10
CA LYS A 78 0.02 -16.12 -20.29
C LYS A 78 -1.21 -16.55 -21.06
N GLY A 79 -1.56 -15.86 -22.16
CA GLY A 79 -2.82 -16.08 -22.86
C GLY A 79 -4.05 -15.77 -21.99
N GLN A 80 -3.88 -14.93 -20.98
CA GLN A 80 -4.92 -14.51 -20.04
C GLN A 80 -5.17 -13.01 -20.20
N SER A 81 -6.43 -12.59 -20.05
CA SER A 81 -6.78 -11.18 -19.98
C SER A 81 -6.17 -10.53 -18.72
N LEU A 82 -5.97 -9.21 -18.77
CA LEU A 82 -5.50 -8.46 -17.60
C LEU A 82 -6.42 -8.66 -16.38
N GLY A 83 -7.73 -8.73 -16.60
CA GLY A 83 -8.71 -8.97 -15.54
C GLY A 83 -8.52 -10.34 -14.87
N GLU A 84 -8.20 -11.38 -15.62
CA GLU A 84 -7.90 -12.71 -15.06
C GLU A 84 -6.61 -12.72 -14.25
N LEU A 85 -5.57 -12.00 -14.71
CA LEU A 85 -4.28 -11.93 -14.01
C LEU A 85 -4.39 -11.30 -12.61
N VAL A 86 -5.33 -10.39 -12.41
CA VAL A 86 -5.48 -9.65 -11.13
C VAL A 86 -6.62 -10.15 -10.24
N ARG A 87 -7.57 -10.92 -10.80
CA ARG A 87 -8.82 -11.33 -10.12
C ARG A 87 -8.57 -11.98 -8.77
N ASP A 88 -7.73 -13.01 -8.74
CA ASP A 88 -7.46 -13.79 -7.52
C ASP A 88 -6.72 -12.94 -6.49
N ARG A 89 -5.93 -11.96 -6.93
CA ARG A 89 -5.22 -11.03 -6.06
C ARG A 89 -6.18 -10.04 -5.40
N MET A 90 -7.12 -9.50 -6.16
CA MET A 90 -8.17 -8.63 -5.63
C MET A 90 -9.09 -9.37 -4.65
N ALA A 91 -9.40 -10.65 -4.93
CA ALA A 91 -10.18 -11.48 -4.03
C ALA A 91 -9.42 -11.83 -2.74
N ALA A 92 -8.11 -12.13 -2.83
CA ALA A 92 -7.29 -12.48 -1.67
C ALA A 92 -6.97 -11.28 -0.75
N PHE A 93 -6.87 -10.08 -1.32
CA PHE A 93 -6.50 -8.85 -0.60
C PHE A 93 -7.39 -7.67 -1.04
N PRO A 94 -8.69 -7.69 -0.71
CA PRO A 94 -9.56 -6.57 -1.02
C PRO A 94 -9.10 -5.33 -0.25
N ALA A 95 -9.19 -4.18 -0.90
CA ALA A 95 -8.72 -2.92 -0.35
C ALA A 95 -9.73 -1.79 -0.58
N SER A 96 -9.74 -0.80 0.30
CA SER A 96 -10.65 0.35 0.25
C SER A 96 -10.34 1.34 -0.88
N GLY A 97 -9.15 1.24 -1.50
CA GLY A 97 -8.54 2.37 -2.20
C GLY A 97 -8.03 3.44 -1.23
N GLU A 98 -7.52 4.56 -1.75
CA GLU A 98 -7.11 5.72 -0.94
C GLU A 98 -8.32 6.63 -0.74
N ILE A 99 -8.74 6.81 0.52
CA ILE A 99 -9.85 7.69 0.91
C ILE A 99 -9.27 8.93 1.58
N ASN A 100 -9.59 10.11 1.03
CA ASN A 100 -9.11 11.39 1.54
C ASN A 100 -10.18 12.05 2.43
N SER A 101 -9.83 12.41 3.66
CA SER A 101 -10.70 13.12 4.60
C SER A 101 -10.08 14.45 4.99
N ARG A 102 -10.80 15.56 4.77
CA ARG A 102 -10.38 16.90 5.21
C ARG A 102 -10.85 17.09 6.65
N LEU A 103 -9.92 17.30 7.57
CA LEU A 103 -10.18 17.37 9.01
C LEU A 103 -9.62 18.65 9.59
N ALA A 104 -10.31 19.27 10.55
CA ALA A 104 -9.80 20.45 11.24
C ALA A 104 -8.54 20.13 12.07
N GLU A 105 -8.59 19.00 12.80
CA GLU A 105 -7.51 18.56 13.69
C GLU A 105 -7.00 17.14 13.33
N PRO A 106 -6.21 16.98 12.24
CA PRO A 106 -5.72 15.67 11.79
C PRO A 106 -4.97 14.86 12.85
N ALA A 107 -4.13 15.52 13.66
CA ALA A 107 -3.32 14.86 14.67
C ALA A 107 -4.17 14.26 15.80
N GLU A 108 -5.17 15.00 16.27
CA GLU A 108 -6.10 14.52 17.28
C GLU A 108 -6.95 13.37 16.74
N ALA A 109 -7.40 13.46 15.49
CA ALA A 109 -8.17 12.40 14.84
C ALA A 109 -7.38 11.08 14.72
N ILE A 110 -6.11 11.14 14.31
CA ILE A 110 -5.24 9.95 14.26
C ILE A 110 -5.01 9.40 15.67
N THR A 111 -4.79 10.25 16.67
CA THR A 111 -4.60 9.82 18.07
C THR A 111 -5.85 9.12 18.62
N ARG A 112 -7.05 9.60 18.29
CA ARG A 112 -8.32 8.92 18.66
C ARG A 112 -8.42 7.54 18.03
N VAL A 113 -8.08 7.41 16.75
CA VAL A 113 -8.09 6.11 16.06
C VAL A 113 -7.10 5.15 16.71
N GLU A 114 -5.88 5.60 16.97
CA GLU A 114 -4.84 4.79 17.61
C GLU A 114 -5.29 4.28 18.98
N ALA A 115 -5.81 5.19 19.82
CA ALA A 115 -6.29 4.85 21.16
C ALA A 115 -7.45 3.85 21.13
N HIS A 116 -8.37 3.99 20.17
CA HIS A 116 -9.52 3.09 20.01
C HIS A 116 -9.11 1.65 19.72
N PHE A 117 -8.04 1.44 18.95
CA PHE A 117 -7.59 0.11 18.52
C PHE A 117 -6.33 -0.40 19.25
N ALA A 118 -5.82 0.33 20.24
CA ALA A 118 -4.53 0.05 20.87
C ALA A 118 -4.44 -1.35 21.49
N GLU A 119 -5.52 -1.83 22.11
CA GLU A 119 -5.56 -3.15 22.77
C GLU A 119 -5.71 -4.32 21.78
N GLU A 120 -6.29 -4.08 20.60
CA GLU A 120 -6.53 -5.11 19.58
C GLU A 120 -5.34 -5.28 18.60
N ALA A 121 -4.44 -4.29 18.53
CA ALA A 121 -3.39 -4.25 17.53
C ALA A 121 -2.28 -5.27 17.80
N GLN A 122 -1.94 -6.05 16.77
CA GLN A 122 -0.80 -6.98 16.82
C GLN A 122 0.53 -6.28 16.54
N ALA A 123 0.51 -5.23 15.73
CA ALA A 123 1.68 -4.44 15.41
C ALA A 123 1.30 -3.00 15.08
N VAL A 124 2.18 -2.07 15.46
CA VAL A 124 2.09 -0.65 15.12
C VAL A 124 3.39 -0.24 14.44
N ASP A 125 3.28 0.29 13.23
CA ASP A 125 4.39 0.84 12.45
C ASP A 125 4.17 2.33 12.21
N ARG A 126 5.25 3.11 12.30
CA ARG A 126 5.26 4.57 12.10
C ARG A 126 6.20 5.01 10.98
N THR A 127 6.52 4.11 10.04
CA THR A 127 7.42 4.40 8.91
C THR A 127 6.87 5.52 8.03
N ASP A 128 5.54 5.56 7.84
CA ASP A 128 4.87 6.60 7.08
C ASP A 128 3.42 6.80 7.59
N GLY A 129 3.28 7.67 8.59
CA GLY A 129 2.02 7.88 9.30
C GLY A 129 1.80 6.82 10.38
N LEU A 130 0.56 6.37 10.55
CA LEU A 130 0.17 5.32 11.48
C LEU A 130 -0.30 4.09 10.69
N SER A 131 0.43 2.99 10.81
CA SER A 131 0.01 1.67 10.33
C SER A 131 -0.28 0.76 11.51
N MET A 132 -1.46 0.14 11.55
CA MET A 132 -1.81 -0.85 12.57
C MET A 132 -2.27 -2.13 11.89
N SER A 133 -1.75 -3.26 12.36
CA SER A 133 -2.06 -4.59 11.83
C SER A 133 -2.81 -5.43 12.86
N PHE A 134 -3.82 -6.15 12.38
CA PHE A 134 -4.66 -7.08 13.12
C PHE A 134 -4.64 -8.44 12.40
N PRO A 135 -5.23 -9.51 12.96
CA PRO A 135 -5.15 -10.85 12.36
C PRO A 135 -5.57 -10.89 10.88
N ASP A 136 -6.73 -10.32 10.57
CA ASP A 136 -7.37 -10.44 9.26
C ASP A 136 -7.52 -9.12 8.50
N TRP A 137 -7.07 -8.00 9.09
CA TRP A 137 -7.12 -6.69 8.44
C TRP A 137 -6.01 -5.77 8.93
N ARG A 138 -5.72 -4.73 8.16
CA ARG A 138 -4.81 -3.65 8.55
C ARG A 138 -5.24 -2.34 7.93
N PHE A 139 -4.68 -1.25 8.44
CA PHE A 139 -4.84 0.06 7.82
C PHE A 139 -3.57 0.89 7.86
N ASN A 140 -3.54 1.94 7.04
CA ASN A 140 -2.56 3.02 7.09
C ASN A 140 -3.31 4.38 7.09
N LEU A 141 -2.90 5.27 7.99
CA LEU A 141 -3.34 6.65 8.09
C LEU A 141 -2.16 7.59 7.88
N ARG A 142 -2.28 8.49 6.90
CA ARG A 142 -1.22 9.47 6.58
C ARG A 142 -1.78 10.87 6.49
N SER A 143 -1.20 11.79 7.25
CA SER A 143 -1.46 13.21 7.06
C SER A 143 -0.75 13.71 5.81
N SER A 144 -1.43 14.54 5.03
CA SER A 144 -0.79 15.31 3.98
C SER A 144 0.17 16.33 4.60
N ASN A 145 1.33 16.52 3.96
CA ASN A 145 2.32 17.49 4.43
C ASN A 145 1.90 18.95 4.13
N THR A 146 0.99 19.15 3.18
CA THR A 146 0.66 20.47 2.64
C THR A 146 -0.79 20.88 2.86
N GLU A 147 -1.66 19.93 3.22
CA GLU A 147 -3.09 20.17 3.39
C GLU A 147 -3.60 19.48 4.66
N PRO A 148 -4.67 19.99 5.29
CA PRO A 148 -5.29 19.35 6.45
C PRO A 148 -6.15 18.15 6.00
N VAL A 149 -5.49 17.17 5.37
CA VAL A 149 -6.09 15.97 4.80
C VAL A 149 -5.43 14.74 5.41
N VAL A 150 -6.23 13.81 5.90
CA VAL A 150 -5.80 12.47 6.28
C VAL A 150 -6.19 11.49 5.18
N ARG A 151 -5.25 10.65 4.77
CA ARG A 151 -5.42 9.60 3.77
C ARG A 151 -5.55 8.27 4.49
N LEU A 152 -6.61 7.54 4.17
CA LEU A 152 -6.90 6.22 4.72
C LEU A 152 -6.75 5.16 3.63
N ASN A 153 -6.02 4.10 3.95
CA ASN A 153 -6.00 2.86 3.20
C ASN A 153 -6.30 1.68 4.14
N VAL A 154 -7.18 0.77 3.72
CA VAL A 154 -7.54 -0.44 4.46
C VAL A 154 -7.42 -1.64 3.53
N GLU A 155 -6.91 -2.75 4.04
CA GLU A 155 -6.97 -4.07 3.37
C GLU A 155 -7.33 -5.17 4.37
N SER A 156 -7.91 -6.26 3.86
CA SER A 156 -8.19 -7.46 4.64
C SER A 156 -7.68 -8.73 3.94
N ARG A 157 -7.69 -9.85 4.66
CA ARG A 157 -7.37 -11.18 4.12
C ARG A 157 -8.62 -11.86 3.60
N GLY A 158 -8.94 -11.66 2.33
CA GLY A 158 -10.04 -12.35 1.66
C GLY A 158 -11.45 -11.97 2.11
N ASP A 159 -11.60 -10.90 2.90
CA ASP A 159 -12.88 -10.56 3.55
C ASP A 159 -13.30 -9.12 3.20
N ILE A 160 -14.07 -8.99 2.13
CA ILE A 160 -14.63 -7.70 1.68
C ILE A 160 -15.54 -7.08 2.75
N PRO A 161 -16.52 -7.80 3.34
CA PRO A 161 -17.36 -7.24 4.40
C PRO A 161 -16.57 -6.67 5.59
N LEU A 162 -15.51 -7.36 6.05
CA LEU A 162 -14.64 -6.89 7.12
C LEU A 162 -13.90 -5.61 6.70
N MET A 163 -13.30 -5.59 5.52
CA MET A 163 -12.60 -4.42 4.98
C MET A 163 -13.53 -3.19 4.96
N GLU A 164 -14.75 -3.36 4.44
CA GLU A 164 -15.72 -2.27 4.36
C GLU A 164 -16.22 -1.83 5.76
N ALA A 165 -16.49 -2.79 6.66
CA ALA A 165 -16.93 -2.48 8.01
C ALA A 165 -15.88 -1.68 8.79
N ARG A 166 -14.62 -2.11 8.74
CA ARG A 166 -13.51 -1.41 9.39
C ARG A 166 -13.22 -0.06 8.75
N THR A 167 -13.34 0.05 7.42
CA THR A 167 -13.27 1.34 6.72
C THR A 167 -14.33 2.31 7.26
N ARG A 168 -15.59 1.88 7.41
CA ARG A 168 -16.66 2.72 7.98
C ARG A 168 -16.35 3.14 9.42
N THR A 169 -15.88 2.23 10.27
CA THR A 169 -15.51 2.55 11.66
C THR A 169 -14.39 3.58 11.73
N LEU A 170 -13.33 3.42 10.93
CA LEU A 170 -12.20 4.37 10.87
C LEU A 170 -12.67 5.75 10.43
N LEU A 171 -13.49 5.83 9.38
CA LEU A 171 -14.03 7.10 8.90
C LEU A 171 -14.93 7.77 9.94
N ALA A 172 -15.71 7.01 10.70
CA ALA A 172 -16.52 7.58 11.78
C ALA A 172 -15.62 8.19 12.88
N LEU A 173 -14.55 7.49 13.29
CA LEU A 173 -13.61 7.99 14.30
C LEU A 173 -12.81 9.22 13.85
N LEU A 174 -12.44 9.26 12.57
CA LEU A 174 -11.73 10.41 11.99
C LEU A 174 -12.58 11.68 11.99
N ASN A 175 -13.90 11.57 11.80
CA ASN A 175 -14.82 12.70 11.67
C ASN A 175 -15.55 13.10 12.98
N GLN A 176 -15.22 12.45 14.11
CA GLN A 176 -15.67 12.90 15.44
C GLN A 176 -14.99 14.21 15.84
#